data_AF-A0A2J8R1L3-F1
#
_entry.id   AF-A0A2J8R1L3-F1
#
_cell.length_a   1.000
_cell.length_b   1.000
_cell.length_c   1.000
_cell.angle_alpha   90.00
_cell.angle_beta   90.00
_cell.angle_gamma   90.00
#
_symmetry.space_group_name_H-M   'P 1'
#
loop_
_entity.id
_entity.type
_entity.pdbx_description
1 polymer ?
#
loop_
_entity_poly.entity_id
_entity_poly.type
_entity_poly.pdbx_seq_one_letter_code
_entity_poly.pdbx_strand_id
1 'polypeptide(L)'
;LQWLMGAPAGLKMNRALDQVLGRFFLYHIHLWISYIHLMSPFVEHILWHVGLSACLGLTVALSLLSDIIALLTFHIYCFYVYGARLYCLKIHGLSSLWRLFRGKKWNVLRQRVDSCSYDLDQLFIGTLLFTILLFLLPTTALYYLVFTLLRLLVVTVQGLIHLLVDLINSLPLYSLGLRLCRPYRLAGSETWRPEATGVCSSPLGFSGLGSLNCRPGAKHSKVRGTRSQQGGHHPLV
;
A
#
# COMPACT_ATOMS: atom_id res chain seq x y z
N LEU A 1 4.26 -34.25 -21.56
CA LEU A 1 2.94 -34.30 -20.89
C LEU A 1 2.05 -35.44 -21.39
N GLN A 2 2.02 -35.75 -22.69
CA GLN A 2 1.33 -36.91 -23.27
C GLN A 2 1.73 -38.27 -22.65
N TRP A 3 2.97 -38.41 -22.19
CA TRP A 3 3.47 -39.63 -21.54
C TRP A 3 2.89 -39.88 -20.13
N LEU A 4 2.49 -38.82 -19.40
CA LEU A 4 1.94 -38.96 -18.03
C LEU A 4 0.45 -39.34 -18.02
N MET A 5 -0.26 -39.13 -19.12
CA MET A 5 -1.67 -39.52 -19.29
C MET A 5 -1.85 -40.97 -19.76
N GLY A 6 -0.75 -41.70 -20.00
CA GLY A 6 -0.73 -43.07 -20.51
C GLY A 6 -0.69 -44.18 -19.45
N ALA A 7 -0.57 -43.83 -18.15
CA ALA A 7 -0.25 -44.69 -17.00
C ALA A 7 1.27 -44.94 -16.81
N PRO A 8 1.97 -44.10 -16.03
CA PRO A 8 3.41 -44.26 -15.80
C PRO A 8 3.78 -45.34 -14.76
N ALA A 9 2.80 -46.04 -14.15
CA ALA A 9 3.07 -46.96 -13.03
C ALA A 9 2.17 -48.20 -12.94
N GLY A 10 1.37 -48.56 -13.96
CA GLY A 10 0.54 -49.78 -13.94
C GLY A 10 -0.58 -49.82 -12.88
N LEU A 11 -0.78 -48.75 -12.11
CA LEU A 11 -1.92 -48.60 -11.20
C LEU A 11 -3.17 -48.28 -12.01
N LYS A 12 -4.19 -49.14 -11.90
CA LYS A 12 -5.54 -48.91 -12.45
C LYS A 12 -6.26 -47.84 -11.62
N MET A 13 -5.71 -46.63 -11.58
CA MET A 13 -6.34 -45.48 -10.93
C MET A 13 -7.52 -45.03 -11.79
N ASN A 14 -8.57 -44.55 -11.14
CA ASN A 14 -9.80 -44.15 -11.81
C ASN A 14 -9.49 -43.06 -12.85
N ARG A 15 -9.81 -43.32 -14.12
CA ARG A 15 -9.55 -42.41 -15.26
C ARG A 15 -10.09 -41.00 -15.01
N ALA A 16 -11.17 -40.85 -14.26
CA ALA A 16 -11.73 -39.55 -13.90
C ALA A 16 -10.80 -38.74 -12.99
N LEU A 17 -10.13 -39.38 -12.03
CA LEU A 17 -9.22 -38.71 -11.10
C LEU A 17 -7.95 -38.20 -11.79
N ASP A 18 -7.33 -39.04 -12.60
CA ASP A 18 -6.12 -38.68 -13.36
C ASP A 18 -6.40 -37.57 -14.38
N GLN A 19 -7.57 -37.58 -15.01
CA GLN A 19 -7.99 -36.50 -15.91
C GLN A 19 -8.15 -35.17 -15.18
N VAL A 20 -8.76 -35.17 -14.01
CA VAL A 20 -8.93 -33.93 -13.21
C VAL A 20 -7.58 -33.40 -12.74
N LEU A 21 -6.70 -34.28 -12.24
CA LEU A 21 -5.37 -33.91 -11.79
C LEU A 21 -4.49 -33.40 -12.94
N GLY A 22 -4.54 -34.06 -14.10
CA GLY A 22 -3.83 -33.64 -15.31
C GLY A 22 -4.30 -32.29 -15.83
N ARG A 23 -5.63 -32.06 -15.87
CA ARG A 23 -6.21 -30.76 -16.24
C ARG A 23 -5.78 -29.65 -15.28
N PHE A 24 -5.70 -29.95 -13.99
CA PHE A 24 -5.25 -29.00 -12.98
C PHE A 24 -3.80 -28.55 -13.22
N PHE A 25 -2.86 -29.47 -13.40
CA PHE A 25 -1.45 -29.12 -13.65
C PHE A 25 -1.26 -28.43 -15.00
N LEU A 26 -1.93 -28.90 -16.06
CA LEU A 26 -1.88 -28.26 -17.38
C LEU A 26 -2.39 -26.83 -17.34
N TYR A 27 -3.50 -26.58 -16.63
CA TYR A 27 -4.05 -25.23 -16.49
C TYR A 27 -3.05 -24.27 -15.81
N HIS A 28 -2.33 -24.73 -14.78
CA HIS A 28 -1.30 -23.92 -14.12
C HIS A 28 -0.15 -23.56 -15.07
N ILE A 29 0.33 -24.54 -15.84
CA ILE A 29 1.42 -24.34 -16.79
C ILE A 29 1.00 -23.35 -17.87
N HIS A 30 -0.21 -23.51 -18.43
CA HIS A 30 -0.74 -22.57 -19.42
C HIS A 30 -0.87 -21.16 -18.86
N LEU A 31 -1.40 -21.02 -17.65
CA LEU A 31 -1.56 -19.72 -17.01
C LEU A 31 -0.20 -19.03 -16.76
N TRP A 32 0.81 -19.80 -16.34
CA TRP A 32 2.17 -19.29 -16.16
C TRP A 32 2.83 -18.85 -17.47
N ILE A 33 2.72 -19.67 -18.54
CA ILE A 33 3.27 -19.33 -19.86
C ILE A 33 2.61 -18.08 -20.44
N SER A 34 1.27 -18.01 -20.40
CA SER A 34 0.53 -16.83 -20.85
C SER A 34 0.92 -15.57 -20.07
N TYR A 35 1.21 -15.69 -18.78
CA TYR A 35 1.66 -14.58 -17.95
C TYR A 35 3.05 -14.06 -18.35
N ILE A 36 4.05 -14.94 -18.53
CA ILE A 36 5.40 -14.56 -18.96
C ILE A 36 5.36 -13.84 -20.31
N HIS A 37 4.57 -14.36 -21.25
CA HIS A 37 4.38 -13.71 -22.55
C HIS A 37 3.74 -12.33 -22.44
N LEU A 38 2.74 -12.18 -21.57
CA LEU A 38 2.10 -10.89 -21.35
C LEU A 38 3.08 -9.88 -20.74
N MET A 39 3.90 -10.29 -19.76
CA MET A 39 4.81 -9.40 -19.04
C MET A 39 6.06 -9.00 -19.80
N SER A 40 6.55 -9.83 -20.71
CA SER A 40 7.78 -9.58 -21.47
C SER A 40 7.90 -8.15 -22.04
N PRO A 41 6.89 -7.59 -22.74
CA PRO A 41 6.98 -6.22 -23.27
C PRO A 41 6.85 -5.12 -22.20
N PHE A 42 6.21 -5.39 -21.06
CA PHE A 42 5.99 -4.36 -20.03
C PHE A 42 7.25 -4.07 -19.21
N VAL A 43 8.12 -5.07 -19.00
CA VAL A 43 9.34 -4.90 -18.17
C VAL A 43 10.27 -3.84 -18.76
N GLU A 44 10.48 -3.86 -20.08
CA GLU A 44 11.32 -2.86 -20.78
C GLU A 44 10.71 -1.46 -20.68
N HIS A 45 9.39 -1.34 -20.90
CA HIS A 45 8.68 -0.07 -20.84
C HIS A 45 8.67 0.54 -19.43
N ILE A 46 8.55 -0.31 -18.40
CA ILE A 46 8.61 0.07 -16.99
C ILE A 46 9.97 0.68 -16.64
N LEU A 47 11.08 0.06 -17.05
CA LEU A 47 12.43 0.54 -16.80
C LEU A 47 12.66 1.95 -17.38
N TRP A 48 12.14 2.19 -18.60
CA TRP A 48 12.23 3.50 -19.24
C TRP A 48 11.44 4.58 -18.49
N HIS A 49 10.21 4.28 -18.07
CA HIS A 49 9.35 5.24 -17.35
C HIS A 49 9.88 5.57 -15.94
N VAL A 50 10.43 4.58 -15.23
CA VAL A 50 11.10 4.82 -13.94
C VAL A 50 12.30 5.74 -14.13
N GLY A 51 13.13 5.51 -15.16
CA GLY A 51 14.27 6.38 -15.48
C GLY A 51 13.88 7.83 -15.80
N LEU A 52 12.81 8.03 -16.58
CA LEU A 52 12.31 9.38 -16.90
C LEU A 52 11.78 10.11 -15.65
N SER A 53 11.06 9.41 -14.79
CA SER A 53 10.45 9.98 -13.59
C SER A 53 11.47 10.50 -12.58
N ALA A 54 12.68 9.92 -12.54
CA ALA A 54 13.76 10.37 -11.66
C ALA A 54 14.19 11.82 -11.95
N CYS A 55 14.01 12.32 -13.17
CA CYS A 55 14.29 13.71 -13.53
C CYS A 55 13.27 14.70 -12.93
N LEU A 56 12.03 14.24 -12.69
CA LEU A 56 10.93 15.07 -12.17
C LEU A 56 10.94 15.20 -10.63
N GLY A 57 11.75 14.39 -9.94
CA GLY A 57 11.93 14.42 -8.49
C GLY A 57 11.75 13.06 -7.82
N LEU A 58 12.37 12.89 -6.64
CA LEU A 58 12.40 11.62 -5.92
C LEU A 58 11.00 11.14 -5.49
N THR A 59 10.12 12.04 -5.05
CA THR A 59 8.77 11.68 -4.59
C THR A 59 7.88 11.18 -5.73
N VAL A 60 7.96 11.83 -6.90
CA VAL A 60 7.24 11.41 -8.11
C VAL A 60 7.75 10.06 -8.63
N ALA A 61 9.07 9.85 -8.57
CA ALA A 61 9.66 8.56 -8.92
C ALA A 61 9.21 7.43 -7.98
N LEU A 62 9.17 7.70 -6.66
CA LEU A 62 8.72 6.73 -5.66
C LEU A 62 7.22 6.40 -5.79
N SER A 63 6.36 7.39 -6.06
CA SER A 63 4.93 7.14 -6.28
C SER A 63 4.69 6.29 -7.53
N LEU A 64 5.32 6.64 -8.66
CA LEU A 64 5.22 5.86 -9.90
C LEU A 64 5.76 4.44 -9.73
N LEU A 65 6.86 4.27 -8.98
CA LEU A 65 7.40 2.95 -8.67
C LEU A 65 6.40 2.10 -7.86
N SER A 66 5.70 2.69 -6.89
CA SER A 66 4.66 1.99 -6.12
C SER A 66 3.51 1.50 -7.01
N ASP A 67 3.03 2.34 -7.93
CA ASP A 67 1.97 2.01 -8.89
C ASP A 67 2.40 0.88 -9.84
N ILE A 68 3.63 0.95 -10.34
CA ILE A 68 4.22 -0.08 -11.19
C ILE A 68 4.35 -1.41 -10.44
N ILE A 69 4.81 -1.38 -9.18
CA ILE A 69 4.89 -2.58 -8.33
C ILE A 69 3.49 -3.17 -8.11
N ALA A 70 2.46 -2.33 -7.90
CA ALA A 70 1.08 -2.79 -7.77
C ALA A 70 0.59 -3.54 -9.01
N LEU A 71 0.85 -2.98 -10.20
CA LEU A 71 0.49 -3.60 -11.48
C LEU A 71 1.27 -4.88 -11.74
N LEU A 72 2.58 -4.86 -11.51
CA LEU A 72 3.45 -6.01 -11.72
C LEU A 72 3.04 -7.19 -10.84
N THR A 73 2.61 -6.92 -9.61
CA THR A 73 2.27 -7.93 -8.61
C THR A 73 0.82 -8.42 -8.66
N PHE A 74 0.01 -7.90 -9.59
CA PHE A 74 -1.37 -8.35 -9.83
C PHE A 74 -1.47 -9.86 -10.05
N HIS A 75 -0.52 -10.45 -10.78
CA HIS A 75 -0.49 -11.90 -11.02
C HIS A 75 -0.34 -12.70 -9.72
N ILE A 76 0.49 -12.24 -8.79
CA ILE A 76 0.70 -12.87 -7.47
C ILE A 76 -0.63 -12.86 -6.71
N TYR A 77 -1.38 -11.77 -6.80
CA TYR A 77 -2.72 -11.69 -6.21
C TYR A 77 -3.69 -12.72 -6.82
N CYS A 78 -3.74 -12.84 -8.14
CA CYS A 78 -4.55 -13.84 -8.83
C CYS A 78 -4.18 -15.27 -8.39
N PHE A 79 -2.88 -15.59 -8.33
CA PHE A 79 -2.39 -16.90 -7.85
C PHE A 79 -2.71 -17.13 -6.38
N TYR A 80 -2.61 -16.10 -5.53
CA TYR A 80 -3.00 -16.19 -4.13
C TYR A 80 -4.48 -16.54 -3.98
N VAL A 81 -5.37 -15.86 -4.70
CA VAL A 81 -6.82 -16.14 -4.66
C VAL A 81 -7.09 -17.56 -5.15
N TYR A 82 -6.43 -17.98 -6.23
CA TYR A 82 -6.53 -19.32 -6.76
C TYR A 82 -6.07 -20.38 -5.73
N GLY A 83 -4.91 -20.19 -5.11
CA GLY A 83 -4.36 -21.06 -4.08
C GLY A 83 -5.28 -21.16 -2.86
N ALA A 84 -5.86 -20.04 -2.43
CA ALA A 84 -6.83 -20.01 -1.34
C ALA A 84 -8.09 -20.84 -1.66
N ARG A 85 -8.63 -20.72 -2.88
CA ARG A 85 -9.78 -21.52 -3.33
C ARG A 85 -9.45 -23.01 -3.38
N LEU A 86 -8.28 -23.36 -3.91
CA LEU A 86 -7.84 -24.74 -3.98
C LEU A 86 -7.64 -25.36 -2.58
N TYR A 87 -6.99 -24.63 -1.67
CA TYR A 87 -6.78 -25.07 -0.30
C TYR A 87 -8.12 -25.30 0.42
N CYS A 88 -9.06 -24.36 0.25
CA CYS A 88 -10.42 -24.48 0.78
C CYS A 88 -11.14 -25.72 0.23
N LEU A 89 -11.08 -25.96 -1.09
CA LEU A 89 -11.65 -27.15 -1.73
C LEU A 89 -11.04 -28.44 -1.18
N LYS A 90 -9.73 -28.48 -0.93
CA LYS A 90 -9.07 -29.66 -0.34
C LYS A 90 -9.54 -29.94 1.09
N ILE A 91 -9.67 -28.90 1.92
CA ILE A 91 -10.14 -29.05 3.31
C ILE A 91 -11.60 -29.49 3.34
N HIS A 92 -12.47 -28.91 2.51
CA HIS A 92 -13.86 -29.36 2.38
C HIS A 92 -13.95 -30.79 1.84
N GLY A 93 -13.12 -31.13 0.86
CA GLY A 93 -12.95 -32.49 0.34
C GLY A 93 -12.60 -33.47 1.46
N LEU A 94 -11.49 -33.26 2.16
CA LEU A 94 -11.06 -34.09 3.28
C LEU A 94 -12.13 -34.21 4.38
N SER A 95 -12.81 -33.10 4.73
CA SER A 95 -13.89 -33.11 5.71
C SER A 95 -15.08 -33.97 5.26
N SER A 96 -15.46 -33.90 3.98
CA SER A 96 -16.52 -34.74 3.42
C SER A 96 -16.15 -36.23 3.38
N LEU A 97 -14.92 -36.55 3.01
CA LEU A 97 -14.42 -37.93 3.01
C LEU A 97 -14.27 -38.49 4.43
N TRP A 98 -13.85 -37.67 5.40
CA TRP A 98 -13.82 -38.07 6.79
C TRP A 98 -15.21 -38.47 7.31
N ARG A 99 -16.25 -37.76 6.88
CA ARG A 99 -17.64 -38.09 7.20
C ARG A 99 -18.11 -39.36 6.50
N LEU A 100 -17.67 -39.59 5.25
CA LEU A 100 -17.93 -40.83 4.50
C LEU A 100 -17.41 -42.06 5.26
N PHE A 101 -16.18 -42.01 5.78
CA PHE A 101 -15.61 -43.13 6.55
C PHE A 101 -16.34 -43.42 7.86
N ARG A 102 -17.00 -42.40 8.43
CA ARG A 102 -17.84 -42.56 9.63
C ARG A 102 -19.28 -42.98 9.31
N GLY A 103 -19.61 -43.23 8.04
CA GLY A 103 -20.97 -43.57 7.61
C GLY A 103 -21.96 -42.42 7.77
N LYS A 104 -21.51 -41.15 7.80
CA LYS A 104 -22.33 -39.98 8.12
C LYS A 104 -22.52 -39.07 6.90
N LYS A 105 -23.75 -38.94 6.39
CA LYS A 105 -24.10 -38.07 5.25
C LYS A 105 -24.81 -36.79 5.73
N TRP A 106 -24.46 -35.63 5.18
CA TRP A 106 -25.26 -34.42 5.38
C TRP A 106 -26.50 -34.48 4.50
N ASN A 107 -27.68 -34.35 5.09
CA ASN A 107 -28.91 -34.22 4.34
C ASN A 107 -29.33 -32.74 4.30
N VAL A 108 -29.13 -32.07 3.16
CA VAL A 108 -29.45 -30.64 2.99
C VAL A 108 -30.96 -30.38 3.16
N LEU A 109 -31.81 -31.33 2.77
CA LEU A 109 -33.27 -31.18 2.81
C LEU A 109 -33.83 -31.18 4.25
N ARG A 110 -33.21 -31.94 5.15
CA ARG A 110 -33.62 -32.05 6.56
C ARG A 110 -32.62 -31.45 7.55
N GLN A 111 -31.58 -30.79 7.05
CA GLN A 111 -30.48 -30.15 7.81
C GLN A 111 -29.93 -31.03 8.96
N ARG A 112 -29.80 -32.35 8.72
CA ARG A 112 -29.37 -33.33 9.73
C ARG A 112 -28.30 -34.28 9.18
N VAL A 113 -27.53 -34.89 10.08
CA VAL A 113 -26.56 -35.93 9.73
C VAL A 113 -27.26 -37.29 9.80
N ASP A 114 -27.42 -37.93 8.64
CA ASP A 114 -28.03 -39.26 8.53
C ASP A 114 -26.92 -40.33 8.48
N SER A 115 -27.12 -41.45 9.19
CA SER A 115 -26.26 -42.64 9.06
C SER A 115 -26.63 -43.40 7.78
N CYS A 116 -25.64 -43.73 6.96
CA CYS A 116 -25.82 -44.43 5.70
C CYS A 116 -24.83 -45.61 5.63
N SER A 117 -25.32 -46.77 5.21
CA SER A 117 -24.48 -47.94 4.93
C SER A 117 -23.85 -47.78 3.54
N TYR A 118 -22.52 -47.77 3.48
CA TYR A 118 -21.75 -47.70 2.24
C TYR A 118 -21.13 -49.06 1.94
N ASP A 119 -21.11 -49.46 0.67
CA ASP A 119 -20.43 -50.67 0.23
C ASP A 119 -18.89 -50.54 0.36
N LEU A 120 -18.22 -51.68 0.52
CA LEU A 120 -16.76 -51.74 0.70
C LEU A 120 -16.00 -51.10 -0.47
N ASP A 121 -16.48 -51.29 -1.70
CA ASP A 121 -15.85 -50.73 -2.90
C ASP A 121 -15.88 -49.19 -2.90
N GLN A 122 -16.99 -48.60 -2.45
CA GLN A 122 -17.12 -47.15 -2.34
C GLN A 122 -16.21 -46.59 -1.24
N LEU A 123 -16.09 -47.30 -0.13
CA LEU A 123 -15.20 -46.94 0.98
C LEU A 123 -13.72 -47.00 0.56
N PHE A 124 -13.36 -48.01 -0.23
CA PHE A 124 -12.01 -48.16 -0.79
C PHE A 124 -11.63 -46.98 -1.70
N ILE A 125 -12.51 -46.60 -2.63
CA ILE A 125 -12.30 -45.44 -3.51
C ILE A 125 -12.17 -44.14 -2.70
N GLY A 126 -13.02 -43.97 -1.66
CA GLY A 126 -12.91 -42.86 -0.74
C GLY A 126 -11.55 -42.82 -0.04
N THR A 127 -11.06 -43.97 0.44
CA THR A 127 -9.76 -44.08 1.12
C THR A 127 -8.61 -43.70 0.18
N LEU A 128 -8.64 -44.16 -1.07
CA LEU A 128 -7.67 -43.78 -2.09
C LEU A 128 -7.68 -42.27 -2.35
N LEU A 129 -8.86 -41.67 -2.56
CA LEU A 129 -8.97 -40.22 -2.77
C LEU A 129 -8.52 -39.41 -1.54
N PHE A 130 -8.83 -39.88 -0.34
CA PHE A 130 -8.42 -39.25 0.91
C PHE A 130 -6.90 -39.26 1.06
N THR A 131 -6.25 -40.40 0.84
CA THR A 131 -4.78 -40.51 0.92
C THR A 131 -4.09 -39.60 -0.10
N ILE A 132 -4.59 -39.54 -1.34
CA ILE A 132 -4.07 -38.62 -2.36
C ILE A 132 -4.23 -37.17 -1.91
N LEU A 133 -5.43 -36.75 -1.48
CA LEU A 133 -5.67 -35.39 -1.01
C LEU A 133 -4.79 -35.03 0.18
N LEU A 134 -4.57 -35.96 1.10
CA LEU A 134 -3.75 -35.79 2.30
C LEU A 134 -2.27 -35.64 1.94
N PHE A 135 -1.75 -36.41 0.98
CA PHE A 135 -0.39 -36.24 0.46
C PHE A 135 -0.22 -34.99 -0.41
N LEU A 136 -1.26 -34.57 -1.12
CA LEU A 136 -1.25 -33.34 -1.90
C LEU A 136 -1.45 -32.08 -1.06
N LEU A 137 -1.99 -32.20 0.16
CA LEU A 137 -2.24 -31.06 1.04
C LEU A 137 -0.95 -30.32 1.43
N PRO A 138 0.12 -30.97 1.93
CA PRO A 138 1.35 -30.27 2.33
C PRO A 138 2.01 -29.53 1.17
N THR A 139 2.00 -30.09 -0.04
CA THR A 139 2.54 -29.41 -1.23
C THR A 139 1.74 -28.16 -1.57
N THR A 140 0.40 -28.22 -1.55
CA THR A 140 -0.40 -27.00 -1.77
C THR A 140 -0.36 -25.99 -0.65
N ALA A 141 -0.22 -26.44 0.60
CA ALA A 141 -0.04 -25.56 1.74
C ALA A 141 1.27 -24.76 1.59
N LEU A 142 2.35 -25.43 1.17
CA LEU A 142 3.63 -24.77 0.88
C LEU A 142 3.50 -23.75 -0.26
N TYR A 143 2.87 -24.12 -1.38
CA TYR A 143 2.65 -23.17 -2.48
C TYR A 143 1.84 -21.95 -2.02
N TYR A 144 0.73 -22.17 -1.31
CA TYR A 144 -0.06 -21.08 -0.75
C TYR A 144 0.74 -20.21 0.22
N LEU A 145 1.58 -20.82 1.07
CA LEU A 145 2.46 -20.12 2.01
C LEU A 145 3.49 -19.25 1.26
N VAL A 146 4.12 -19.78 0.22
CA VAL A 146 5.07 -19.00 -0.59
C VAL A 146 4.38 -17.80 -1.23
N PHE A 147 3.22 -17.99 -1.88
CA PHE A 147 2.50 -16.89 -2.51
C PHE A 147 1.95 -15.86 -1.50
N THR A 148 1.53 -16.30 -0.32
CA THR A 148 1.12 -15.39 0.76
C THR A 148 2.27 -14.57 1.31
N LEU A 149 3.43 -15.19 1.54
CA LEU A 149 4.65 -14.47 1.95
C LEU A 149 5.10 -13.48 0.88
N LEU A 150 5.04 -13.86 -0.40
CA LEU A 150 5.36 -12.97 -1.51
C LEU A 150 4.42 -11.77 -1.55
N ARG A 151 3.11 -11.98 -1.34
CA ARG A 151 2.13 -10.89 -1.23
C ARG A 151 2.38 -10.01 -0.01
N LEU A 152 2.72 -10.60 1.14
CA LEU A 152 3.07 -9.85 2.35
C LEU A 152 4.30 -8.97 2.11
N LEU A 153 5.31 -9.50 1.42
CA LEU A 153 6.50 -8.76 1.02
C LEU A 153 6.15 -7.57 0.12
N VAL A 154 5.29 -7.78 -0.88
CA VAL A 154 4.83 -6.70 -1.78
C VAL A 154 4.11 -5.60 -1.00
N VAL A 155 3.15 -5.97 -0.15
CA VAL A 155 2.38 -4.99 0.64
C VAL A 155 3.27 -4.23 1.62
N THR A 156 4.26 -4.89 2.23
CA THR A 156 5.23 -4.24 3.12
C THR A 156 6.15 -3.29 2.36
N VAL A 157 6.61 -3.65 1.15
CA VAL A 157 7.39 -2.74 0.29
C VAL A 157 6.57 -1.52 -0.13
N GLN A 158 5.32 -1.71 -0.56
CA GLN A 158 4.44 -0.59 -0.91
C GLN A 158 4.19 0.32 0.30
N GLY A 159 3.89 -0.25 1.47
CA GLY A 159 3.74 0.50 2.71
C GLY A 159 4.99 1.29 3.10
N LEU A 160 6.18 0.70 2.90
CA LEU A 160 7.45 1.38 3.14
C LEU A 160 7.65 2.55 2.17
N ILE A 161 7.33 2.39 0.88
CA ILE A 161 7.42 3.48 -0.11
C ILE A 161 6.50 4.64 0.28
N HIS A 162 5.25 4.37 0.65
CA HIS A 162 4.31 5.41 1.10
C HIS A 162 4.83 6.11 2.36
N LEU A 163 5.32 5.35 3.35
CA LEU A 163 5.94 5.91 4.56
C LEU A 163 7.15 6.80 4.24
N LEU A 164 7.99 6.41 3.29
CA LEU A 164 9.13 7.21 2.84
C LEU A 164 8.69 8.52 2.17
N VAL A 165 7.66 8.47 1.32
CA VAL A 165 7.10 9.67 0.70
C VAL A 165 6.52 10.62 1.76
N ASP A 166 5.78 10.10 2.73
CA ASP A 166 5.23 10.89 3.84
C ASP A 166 6.33 11.48 4.73
N LEU A 167 7.42 10.74 4.97
CA LEU A 167 8.60 11.23 5.68
C LEU A 167 9.30 12.36 4.91
N ILE A 168 9.47 12.21 3.60
CA ILE A 168 10.06 13.24 2.73
C ILE A 168 9.19 14.51 2.70
N ASN A 169 7.86 14.37 2.70
CA ASN A 169 6.93 15.49 2.70
C ASN A 169 6.82 16.19 4.05
N SER A 170 6.93 15.44 5.16
CA SER A 170 6.85 15.98 6.52
C SER A 170 8.16 16.60 7.01
N LEU A 171 9.31 16.11 6.54
CA LEU A 171 10.59 16.77 6.73
C LEU A 171 10.65 17.98 5.79
N PRO A 172 10.79 19.22 6.29
CA PRO A 172 10.99 20.37 5.43
C PRO A 172 12.43 20.35 4.91
N LEU A 173 12.77 19.38 4.05
CA LEU A 173 14.08 19.14 3.47
C LEU A 173 14.62 20.39 2.76
N TYR A 174 13.72 21.22 2.24
CA TYR A 174 14.05 22.54 1.74
C TYR A 174 14.61 23.48 2.82
N SER A 175 13.96 23.55 4.00
CA SER A 175 14.42 24.38 5.11
C SER A 175 15.69 23.85 5.78
N LEU A 176 15.82 22.52 5.90
CA LEU A 176 17.01 21.86 6.44
C LEU A 176 18.19 21.97 5.47
N GLY A 177 17.93 21.81 4.17
CA GLY A 177 18.89 22.05 3.10
C GLY A 177 19.34 23.50 3.03
N LEU A 178 18.44 24.49 3.16
CA LEU A 178 18.81 25.90 3.26
C LEU A 178 19.65 26.19 4.51
N ARG A 179 19.30 25.56 5.64
CA ARG A 179 20.00 25.74 6.93
C ARG A 179 21.41 25.13 6.92
N LEU A 180 21.62 24.04 6.16
CA LEU A 180 22.93 23.40 5.95
C LEU A 180 23.77 24.12 4.90
N CYS A 181 23.19 24.49 3.75
CA CYS A 181 23.92 25.11 2.65
C CYS A 181 24.16 26.62 2.84
N ARG A 182 23.28 27.34 3.55
CA ARG A 182 23.44 28.76 3.90
C ARG A 182 22.86 29.08 5.30
N PRO A 183 23.56 28.66 6.38
CA PRO A 183 23.13 28.98 7.75
C PRO A 183 23.00 30.50 8.01
N TYR A 184 23.80 31.32 7.31
CA TYR A 184 23.88 32.78 7.51
C TYR A 184 22.71 33.60 6.94
N ARG A 185 21.83 33.03 6.12
CA ARG A 185 20.74 33.80 5.47
C ARG A 185 19.40 33.79 6.22
N LEU A 186 19.29 32.96 7.27
CA LEU A 186 18.14 32.92 8.18
C LEU A 186 18.34 33.84 9.41
N ALA A 187 19.53 34.45 9.57
CA ALA A 187 19.83 35.48 10.56
C ALA A 187 19.68 36.90 9.96
N GLY A 188 18.70 37.09 9.07
CA GLY A 188 18.23 38.42 8.70
C GLY A 188 17.37 38.95 9.84
N SER A 189 17.97 39.80 10.67
CA SER A 189 17.35 40.45 11.82
C SER A 189 16.20 41.38 11.38
N GLU A 190 14.99 40.86 11.28
CA GLU A 190 13.79 41.68 11.44
C GLU A 190 13.76 42.09 12.93
N THR A 191 14.06 43.35 13.23
CA THR A 191 13.89 43.89 14.58
C THR A 191 12.39 43.85 14.89
N TRP A 192 11.96 42.89 15.70
CA TRP A 192 10.63 42.88 16.29
C TRP A 192 10.40 44.21 16.99
N ARG A 193 9.60 45.08 16.38
CA ARG A 193 9.03 46.24 17.05
C ARG A 193 7.72 45.75 17.69
N PRO A 194 7.65 45.56 19.02
CA PRO A 194 6.37 45.31 19.66
C PRO A 194 5.52 46.55 19.48
N GLU A 195 4.48 46.46 18.65
CA GLU A 195 3.35 47.38 18.70
C GLU A 195 2.76 47.21 20.10
N ALA A 196 3.00 48.19 20.97
CA ALA A 196 2.43 48.20 22.30
C ALA A 196 0.91 48.39 22.19
N THR A 197 0.18 47.31 21.99
CA THR A 197 -1.25 47.25 22.28
C THR A 197 -1.38 47.34 23.79
N GLY A 198 -1.50 48.58 24.28
CA GLY A 198 -1.85 48.88 25.66
C GLY A 198 -3.23 48.32 25.96
N VAL A 199 -3.29 47.06 26.37
CA VAL A 199 -4.43 46.49 27.07
C VAL A 199 -4.40 47.08 28.47
N CYS A 200 -5.12 48.20 28.64
CA CYS A 200 -5.35 48.81 29.94
C CYS A 200 -6.35 47.94 30.71
N SER A 201 -5.83 46.97 31.49
CA SER A 201 -6.62 46.26 32.47
C SER A 201 -6.96 47.22 33.61
N SER A 202 -8.16 47.78 33.61
CA SER A 202 -8.70 48.50 34.78
C SER A 202 -9.24 47.49 35.80
N PRO A 203 -9.02 47.69 37.11
CA PRO A 203 -9.60 46.85 38.14
C PRO A 203 -11.08 47.18 38.35
N LEU A 204 -11.82 46.18 38.80
CA LEU A 204 -13.22 46.20 39.21
C LEU A 204 -13.63 47.46 40.00
N GLY A 205 -14.82 48.00 39.67
CA GLY A 205 -15.70 48.61 40.69
C GLY A 205 -16.28 50.00 40.39
N PHE A 206 -17.59 50.00 40.13
CA PHE A 206 -18.59 51.01 40.55
C PHE A 206 -18.67 52.39 39.88
N SER A 207 -19.85 52.61 39.28
CA SER A 207 -20.65 53.85 39.25
C SER A 207 -20.22 55.04 38.37
N GLY A 208 -21.12 55.39 37.46
CA GLY A 208 -21.37 56.79 37.12
C GLY A 208 -21.19 57.15 35.65
N LEU A 209 -22.31 57.54 35.03
CA LEU A 209 -22.48 58.36 33.83
C LEU A 209 -21.23 59.07 33.28
N GLY A 210 -21.06 59.03 31.95
CA GLY A 210 -20.63 60.22 31.21
C GLY A 210 -19.61 60.00 30.09
N SER A 211 -20.13 59.90 28.87
CA SER A 211 -19.63 60.55 27.64
C SER A 211 -18.16 60.41 27.20
N LEU A 212 -18.02 59.79 26.02
CA LEU A 212 -17.04 60.03 24.96
C LEU A 212 -16.13 61.27 25.11
N ASN A 213 -14.81 61.07 24.99
CA ASN A 213 -13.96 61.92 24.13
C ASN A 213 -12.58 61.28 23.87
N CYS A 214 -12.38 60.72 22.67
CA CYS A 214 -11.03 60.50 22.13
C CYS A 214 -10.64 61.75 21.33
N ARG A 215 -9.72 62.57 21.87
CA ARG A 215 -8.95 63.56 21.10
C ARG A 215 -7.46 63.22 21.17
N PRO A 216 -6.74 63.14 20.05
CA PRO A 216 -5.29 63.08 20.07
C PRO A 216 -4.73 64.47 20.36
N GLY A 217 -4.10 64.62 21.53
CA GLY A 217 -3.39 65.83 21.93
C GLY A 217 -2.03 65.92 21.26
N ALA A 218 -1.97 66.68 20.17
CA ALA A 218 -0.73 67.33 19.73
C ALA A 218 -0.28 68.36 20.78
N LYS A 219 1.04 68.46 21.01
CA LYS A 219 1.83 69.67 21.38
C LYS A 219 3.28 69.23 21.65
N HIS A 220 4.35 69.95 21.35
CA HIS A 220 4.64 71.07 20.46
C HIS A 220 6.17 71.29 20.57
N SER A 221 6.83 71.41 19.42
CA SER A 221 7.99 72.28 19.10
C SER A 221 9.09 72.58 20.12
N LYS A 222 10.34 72.41 19.68
CA LYS A 222 11.40 73.41 19.94
C LYS A 222 12.28 73.63 18.71
N VAL A 223 12.01 74.74 18.03
CA VAL A 223 12.83 75.37 16.98
C VAL A 223 13.66 76.48 17.63
N ARG A 224 14.93 76.60 17.24
CA ARG A 224 15.83 77.76 17.37
C ARG A 224 16.82 77.60 16.19
N GLY A 225 16.72 78.27 15.04
CA GLY A 225 16.88 79.72 14.77
C GLY A 225 18.36 80.11 14.93
N THR A 226 19.14 80.69 14.01
CA THR A 226 19.01 81.27 12.66
C THR A 226 20.43 81.74 12.28
N ARG A 227 20.88 81.61 11.01
CA ARG A 227 21.72 82.66 10.37
C ARG A 227 21.62 82.58 8.85
N SER A 228 21.48 83.76 8.27
CA SER A 228 21.16 84.11 6.89
C SER A 228 22.42 84.43 6.08
N GLN A 229 22.44 84.11 4.78
CA GLN A 229 22.63 85.05 3.64
C GLN A 229 23.29 84.42 2.39
N GLN A 230 22.58 84.63 1.26
CA GLN A 230 23.03 85.09 -0.07
C GLN A 230 23.85 84.23 -1.06
N GLY A 231 23.27 84.16 -2.28
CA GLY A 231 23.92 84.16 -3.60
C GLY A 231 24.51 82.82 -4.05
N GLY A 232 24.35 82.31 -5.27
CA GLY A 232 23.90 82.84 -6.56
C GLY A 232 24.65 82.07 -7.66
N HIS A 233 23.99 81.84 -8.80
CA HIS A 233 24.53 81.46 -10.13
C HIS A 233 25.00 80.02 -10.46
N HIS A 234 24.19 79.41 -11.34
CA HIS A 234 24.47 78.76 -12.65
C HIS A 234 25.43 77.55 -12.81
N PRO A 235 25.10 76.60 -13.72
CA PRO A 235 25.91 75.42 -14.08
C PRO A 235 26.79 75.66 -15.32
N LEU A 236 27.82 74.84 -15.51
CA LEU A 236 28.67 74.55 -16.71
C LEU A 236 29.80 73.64 -16.15
N VAL A 237 30.27 72.52 -16.71
CA VAL A 237 30.33 71.88 -18.03
C VAL A 237 30.33 70.37 -17.81
#